data_AF-A0A2D7PDH9-F1
#
_entry.id   AF-A0A2D7PDH9-F1
#
_cell.length_a   1.000
_cell.length_b   1.000
_cell.length_c   1.000
_cell.angle_alpha   90.00
_cell.angle_beta   90.00
_cell.angle_gamma   90.00
#
_symmetry.space_group_name_H-M   'P 1'
#
loop_
_entity.id
_entity.type
_entity.pdbx_description
1 polymer ?
#
loop_
_entity_poly.entity_id
_entity_poly.type
_entity_poly.pdbx_seq_one_letter_code
_entity_poly.pdbx_strand_id
1 'polypeptide(L)'
;MGWVIVNMTRNTSGPQKDGVIEVTADYKMTEGQHTVSHPIFAKFTPDKDKDGYVAWDNLTPEIVGSWMDDYVDLENVKALLTATLAKAKSKKSELPWK
;
A
#
# COMPACT_ATOMS: atom_id res chain seq x y z
N MET A 1 9.25 -7.12 3.66
CA MET A 1 8.33 -5.95 3.65
C MET A 1 7.76 -5.83 2.26
N GLY A 2 6.55 -5.28 2.11
CA GLY A 2 5.96 -5.10 0.79
C GLY A 2 4.51 -4.68 0.83
N TRP A 3 4.00 -4.33 -0.34
CA TRP A 3 2.60 -3.99 -0.56
C TRP A 3 1.71 -5.22 -0.50
N VAL A 4 0.56 -5.04 0.13
CA VAL A 4 -0.58 -5.94 0.04
C VAL A 4 -1.75 -5.13 -0.47
N ILE A 5 -2.14 -5.35 -1.72
CA ILE A 5 -3.30 -4.68 -2.31
C ILE A 5 -4.56 -5.26 -1.65
N VAL A 6 -5.34 -4.39 -1.01
CA VAL A 6 -6.55 -4.75 -0.27
C VAL A 6 -7.78 -4.62 -1.15
N ASN A 7 -7.89 -3.48 -1.86
CA ASN A 7 -9.01 -3.21 -2.74
C ASN A 7 -8.57 -2.30 -3.90
N MET A 8 -9.26 -2.41 -5.03
CA MET A 8 -9.09 -1.53 -6.17
C MET A 8 -10.45 -1.15 -6.75
N THR A 9 -10.56 0.08 -7.21
CA THR A 9 -11.78 0.59 -7.84
C THR A 9 -11.53 0.87 -9.32
N ARG A 10 -12.29 0.20 -10.18
CA ARG A 10 -12.32 0.40 -11.64
C ARG A 10 -13.23 1.57 -11.98
N ASN A 11 -12.81 2.42 -12.92
CA ASN A 11 -13.70 3.39 -13.53
C ASN A 11 -14.68 2.67 -14.47
N THR A 12 -15.97 2.77 -14.21
CA THR A 12 -17.01 2.10 -15.00
C THR A 12 -17.68 3.02 -16.02
N SER A 13 -17.31 4.30 -16.09
CA SER A 13 -17.98 5.28 -16.95
C SER A 13 -17.04 6.34 -17.54
N GLY A 14 -17.50 7.03 -18.59
CA GLY A 14 -16.79 8.16 -19.19
C GLY A 14 -15.60 7.79 -20.11
N PRO A 15 -14.80 8.79 -20.51
CA PRO A 15 -13.76 8.63 -21.54
C PRO A 15 -12.57 7.76 -21.10
N GLN A 16 -12.38 7.61 -19.79
CA GLN A 16 -11.31 6.83 -19.14
C GLN A 16 -11.86 5.56 -18.48
N LYS A 17 -12.92 5.00 -19.08
CA LYS A 17 -13.52 3.74 -18.66
C LYS A 17 -12.43 2.65 -18.64
N ASP A 18 -12.56 1.75 -17.67
CA ASP A 18 -11.67 0.61 -17.47
C ASP A 18 -10.26 0.94 -16.95
N GLY A 19 -10.03 2.18 -16.53
CA GLY A 19 -8.84 2.56 -15.75
C GLY A 19 -9.04 2.41 -14.24
N VAL A 20 -7.94 2.39 -13.48
CA VAL A 20 -7.97 2.38 -12.01
C VAL A 20 -8.16 3.81 -11.49
N ILE A 21 -9.10 4.01 -10.57
CA ILE A 21 -9.35 5.32 -9.94
C ILE A 21 -8.98 5.36 -8.47
N GLU A 22 -9.02 4.23 -7.77
CA GLU A 22 -8.65 4.16 -6.36
C GLU A 22 -7.98 2.82 -6.04
N VAL A 23 -6.99 2.86 -5.16
CA VAL A 23 -6.30 1.68 -4.61
C VAL A 23 -6.18 1.83 -3.10
N THR A 24 -6.60 0.80 -2.37
CA THR A 24 -6.31 0.63 -0.95
C THR A 24 -5.28 -0.47 -0.80
N ALA A 25 -4.15 -0.17 -0.18
CA ALA A 25 -3.09 -1.15 0.05
C ALA A 25 -2.47 -0.98 1.45
N ASP A 26 -1.95 -2.06 2.00
CA ASP A 26 -1.15 -2.04 3.23
C ASP A 26 0.33 -2.21 2.87
N TYR A 27 1.20 -1.32 3.36
CA TYR A 27 2.63 -1.63 3.40
C TYR A 27 2.92 -2.41 4.68
N LYS A 28 3.38 -3.66 4.55
CA LYS A 28 3.63 -4.56 5.69
C LYS A 28 5.10 -4.79 5.94
N MET A 29 5.48 -4.83 7.20
CA MET A 29 6.80 -5.25 7.66
C MET A 29 6.64 -6.34 8.73
N THR A 30 7.28 -7.49 8.48
CA THR A 30 7.28 -8.63 9.40
C THR A 30 8.72 -8.92 9.80
N GLU A 31 8.96 -9.09 11.09
CA GLU A 31 10.25 -9.55 11.61
C GLU A 31 10.02 -10.46 12.82
N GLY A 32 10.44 -11.72 12.69
CA GLY A 32 10.11 -12.77 13.65
C GLY A 32 8.59 -12.94 13.79
N GLN A 33 8.08 -12.79 15.01
CA GLN A 33 6.65 -12.91 15.33
C GLN A 33 5.88 -11.58 15.24
N HIS A 34 6.57 -10.46 15.00
CA HIS A 34 5.93 -9.15 14.97
C HIS A 34 5.64 -8.76 13.52
N THR A 35 4.38 -8.42 13.25
CA THR A 35 3.96 -7.83 11.96
C THR A 35 3.32 -6.48 12.24
N VAL A 36 3.78 -5.46 11.52
CA VAL A 36 3.20 -4.12 11.52
C VAL A 36 2.82 -3.74 10.11
N SER A 37 1.77 -2.94 9.96
CA SER A 37 1.30 -2.48 8.66
C SER A 37 0.90 -1.02 8.70
N HIS A 38 0.98 -0.36 7.55
CA HIS A 38 0.49 1.00 7.36
C HIS A 38 -0.49 1.02 6.18
N PRO A 39 -1.79 1.29 6.43
CA PRO A 39 -2.78 1.36 5.36
C PRO A 39 -2.62 2.67 4.58
N ILE A 40 -2.71 2.57 3.26
CA ILE A 40 -2.54 3.68 2.33
C ILE A 40 -3.69 3.65 1.34
N PHE A 41 -4.20 4.84 1.07
CA PHE A 41 -5.29 5.08 0.14
C PHE A 41 -4.80 6.04 -0.95
N ALA A 42 -4.74 5.53 -2.18
CA ALA A 42 -4.28 6.27 -3.34
C ALA A 42 -5.43 6.50 -4.32
N LYS A 43 -5.52 7.72 -4.85
CA LYS A 43 -6.45 8.07 -5.92
C LYS A 43 -5.68 8.36 -7.20
N PHE A 44 -6.18 7.82 -8.29
CA PHE A 44 -5.58 7.95 -9.62
C PHE A 44 -6.60 8.56 -10.58
N THR A 45 -6.08 9.29 -11.57
CA THR A 45 -6.86 9.74 -12.72
C THR A 45 -6.33 8.98 -13.93
N PRO A 46 -6.98 7.88 -14.34
CA PRO A 46 -6.49 7.07 -15.45
C PRO A 46 -6.52 7.88 -16.73
N ASP A 47 -5.48 7.73 -17.55
CA ASP A 47 -5.39 8.35 -18.86
C ASP A 47 -4.87 7.33 -19.88
N LYS A 48 -5.79 6.79 -20.68
CA LYS A 48 -5.50 5.74 -21.68
C LYS A 48 -4.54 6.19 -22.78
N ASP A 49 -4.43 7.50 -23.00
CA ASP A 49 -3.61 8.09 -24.06
C ASP A 49 -2.20 8.43 -23.56
N LYS A 50 -1.93 8.23 -22.26
CA LYS A 50 -0.63 8.50 -21.63
C LYS A 50 0.28 7.27 -21.66
N ASP A 51 1.56 7.50 -21.95
CA ASP A 51 2.60 6.47 -21.82
C ASP A 51 2.62 5.89 -20.40
N GLY A 52 2.70 4.56 -20.32
CA GLY A 52 2.66 3.83 -19.05
C GLY A 52 1.26 3.53 -18.52
N TYR A 53 0.19 3.85 -19.26
CA TYR A 53 -1.16 3.38 -18.93
C TYR A 53 -1.22 1.84 -18.96
N VAL A 54 -1.80 1.27 -17.90
CA VAL A 54 -2.09 -0.17 -17.81
C VAL A 54 -3.60 -0.33 -17.67
N ALA A 55 -4.19 -1.03 -18.64
CA ALA A 55 -5.62 -1.37 -18.62
C ALA A 55 -5.94 -2.29 -17.43
N TRP A 56 -7.15 -2.18 -16.89
CA TRP A 56 -7.58 -2.98 -15.73
C TRP A 56 -7.31 -4.47 -15.86
N ASP A 57 -7.57 -5.04 -17.04
CA ASP A 57 -7.45 -6.49 -17.26
C ASP A 57 -5.99 -6.96 -17.34
N ASN A 58 -5.02 -6.04 -17.41
CA ASN A 58 -3.58 -6.31 -17.46
C ASN A 58 -2.86 -5.95 -16.15
N LEU A 59 -3.59 -5.58 -15.10
CA LEU A 59 -2.99 -5.22 -13.83
C LEU A 59 -2.36 -6.43 -13.14
N THR A 60 -1.16 -6.23 -12.63
CA THR A 60 -0.53 -7.17 -11.70
C THR A 60 -0.23 -6.48 -10.38
N PRO A 61 -0.09 -7.23 -9.27
CA PRO A 61 0.27 -6.66 -7.98
C PRO A 61 1.59 -5.86 -8.02
N GLU A 62 2.54 -6.26 -8.87
CA GLU A 62 3.82 -5.57 -9.04
C GLU A 62 3.65 -4.21 -9.69
N ILE A 63 2.81 -4.12 -10.74
CA ILE A 63 2.49 -2.86 -11.41
C ILE A 63 1.84 -1.90 -10.42
N VAL A 64 0.81 -2.37 -9.70
CA VAL A 64 0.10 -1.53 -8.72
C VAL A 64 1.03 -1.16 -7.56
N GLY A 65 1.88 -2.08 -7.11
CA GLY A 65 2.91 -1.81 -6.10
C GLY A 65 3.86 -0.68 -6.51
N SER A 66 4.31 -0.66 -7.78
CA SER A 66 5.16 0.42 -8.28
C SER A 66 4.44 1.78 -8.28
N TRP A 67 3.14 1.81 -8.57
CA TRP A 67 2.35 3.05 -8.48
C TRP A 67 2.21 3.53 -7.04
N MET A 68 2.09 2.61 -6.09
CA MET A 68 2.05 2.94 -4.68
C MET A 68 3.41 3.48 -4.20
N ASP A 69 4.53 2.90 -4.67
CA ASP A 69 5.88 3.40 -4.40
C ASP A 69 6.08 4.84 -4.89
N ASP A 70 5.53 5.19 -6.06
CA ASP A 70 5.58 6.56 -6.59
C ASP A 70 4.61 7.53 -5.89
N TYR A 71 3.51 7.00 -5.32
CA TYR A 71 2.47 7.81 -4.68
C TYR A 71 2.81 8.23 -3.24
N VAL A 72 3.61 7.43 -2.53
CA VAL A 72 3.98 7.71 -1.13
C VAL A 72 5.46 7.90 -0.93
N ASP A 73 5.82 8.66 0.10
CA ASP A 73 7.18 8.65 0.63
C ASP A 73 7.46 7.30 1.34
N LEU A 74 7.90 6.33 0.56
CA LEU A 74 8.14 4.97 1.02
C LEU A 74 9.19 4.92 2.12
N GLU A 75 10.19 5.80 2.09
CA GLU A 75 11.25 5.84 3.10
C GLU A 75 10.70 6.31 4.45
N ASN A 76 9.81 7.31 4.46
CA ASN A 76 9.08 7.71 5.67
C ASN A 76 8.18 6.57 6.20
N VAL A 77 7.43 5.89 5.31
CA VAL A 77 6.60 4.74 5.72
C VAL A 77 7.45 3.63 6.34
N LYS A 78 8.60 3.29 5.73
CA LYS A 78 9.54 2.30 6.27
C LYS A 78 10.10 2.72 7.62
N ALA A 79 10.45 4.00 7.80
CA ALA A 79 10.93 4.53 9.07
C ALA A 79 9.86 4.43 10.17
N LEU A 80 8.61 4.79 9.85
CA LEU A 80 7.47 4.68 10.76
C LEU A 80 7.19 3.23 11.15
N LEU A 81 7.20 2.30 10.19
CA LEU A 81 7.02 0.88 10.49
C LEU A 81 8.16 0.30 11.31
N THR A 82 9.41 0.68 11.02
CA THR A 82 10.58 0.26 11.80
C THR A 82 10.46 0.73 13.26
N ALA A 83 10.07 1.98 13.49
CA ALA A 83 9.84 2.51 14.84
C ALA A 83 8.68 1.79 15.55
N THR A 84 7.59 1.50 14.82
CA THR A 84 6.43 0.77 15.35
C THR A 84 6.79 -0.67 15.71
N LEU A 85 7.57 -1.33 14.88
CA LEU A 85 8.05 -2.69 15.10
C LEU A 85 9.02 -2.76 16.29
N ALA A 86 9.92 -1.78 16.42
CA ALA A 86 10.80 -1.66 17.59
C ALA A 86 9.99 -1.50 18.89
N LYS A 87 8.94 -0.66 18.89
CA LYS A 87 8.00 -0.54 20.01
C LYS A 87 7.23 -1.84 20.28
N ALA A 88 6.83 -2.56 19.23
CA ALA A 88 6.12 -3.84 19.37
C ALA A 88 7.03 -4.92 20.01
N LYS A 89 8.31 -4.94 19.66
CA LYS A 89 9.32 -5.82 20.27
C LYS A 89 9.66 -5.43 21.71
N SER A 90 9.70 -4.12 22.01
CA SER A 90 10.04 -3.62 23.33
C SER A 90 8.89 -3.72 24.33
N LYS A 91 7.65 -3.94 23.88
CA LYS A 91 6.49 -4.28 24.75
C LYS A 91 6.63 -5.71 25.29
N LYS A 92 7.66 -5.96 26.09
CA LYS A 92 7.71 -7.05 27.07
C LYS A 92 7.51 -6.45 28.47
N SER A 93 6.39 -6.82 29.09
CA SER A 93 6.17 -6.85 30.54
C SER A 93 6.13 -5.51 31.30
N GLU A 94 5.09 -4.71 31.10
CA GLU A 94 4.52 -3.91 32.19
C GLU A 94 3.03 -4.24 32.30
N LEU A 95 2.72 -5.47 32.71
CA LEU A 95 1.39 -5.78 33.23
C LEU A 95 1.36 -5.25 34.68
N PRO A 96 0.44 -4.35 35.05
CA PRO A 96 0.42 -3.65 36.34
C PRO A 96 -0.02 -4.52 37.53
N TRP A 97 -0.01 -5.85 37.37
CA TRP A 97 -0.41 -6.79 38.42
C TRP A 97 0.55 -7.98 38.42
N LYS A 98 1.62 -7.87 39.20
CA LYS A 98 2.31 -8.97 39.86
C LYS A 98 2.62 -8.60 41.29
#